data_AF-D2REM5-F1
#
_entry.id   AF-D2REM5-F1
#
_cell.length_a   1.000
_cell.length_b   1.000
_cell.length_c   1.000
_cell.angle_alpha   90.00
_cell.angle_beta   90.00
_cell.angle_gamma   90.00
#
_symmetry.space_group_name_H-M   'P 1'
#
loop_
_entity.id
_entity.type
_entity.pdbx_description
1 polymer ?
#
loop_
_entity_poly.entity_id
_entity_poly.type
_entity_poly.pdbx_seq_one_letter_code
_entity_poly.pdbx_strand_id
1 'polypeptide(L)'
;MYKQAQLLADAVRHLEFATTKFYEVPAYKDIAEELEAIKIKVYERMGLIKETEVKEEEIRDDGLIKAAQEEQEEVEEQPGNGKDPVIWITEKVGYLYDEEKDEFAIVRKDVIGYTTLKRLPRSTLMEIWEKLPERSTEFELRQVMNELGVRAKAFAQYIMRIFTHATFGGDLRIDGKKLILVKPEDFSIYEDLKNQLRAERELIDSGWGK
;
A
#
# COMPACT_ATOMS: atom_id res chain seq x y z
N MET A 1 6.12 -29.32 16.98
CA MET A 1 6.04 -27.96 16.40
C MET A 1 4.60 -27.48 16.19
N TYR A 2 3.70 -28.23 15.54
CA TYR A 2 2.34 -27.74 15.22
C TYR A 2 1.51 -27.28 16.44
N LYS A 3 1.51 -28.04 17.55
CA LYS A 3 0.77 -27.67 18.78
C LYS A 3 1.29 -26.40 19.47
N GLN A 4 2.59 -26.13 19.41
CA GLN A 4 3.19 -24.94 20.03
C GLN A 4 2.87 -23.68 19.21
N ALA A 5 2.96 -23.76 17.88
CA ALA A 5 2.58 -22.67 17.00
C ALA A 5 1.09 -22.32 17.13
N GLN A 6 0.22 -23.33 17.24
CA GLN A 6 -1.21 -23.13 17.43
C GLN A 6 -1.54 -22.48 18.79
N LEU A 7 -0.90 -22.93 19.87
CA LEU A 7 -1.06 -22.33 21.20
C LEU A 7 -0.65 -20.85 21.21
N LEU A 8 0.48 -20.51 20.57
CA LEU A 8 0.97 -19.13 20.52
C LEU A 8 0.06 -18.25 19.64
N ALA A 9 -0.44 -18.77 18.52
CA ALA A 9 -1.39 -18.06 17.66
C ALA A 9 -2.73 -17.77 18.36
N ASP A 10 -3.25 -18.73 19.13
CA ASP A 10 -4.47 -18.52 19.92
C ASP A 10 -4.23 -17.54 21.07
N ALA A 11 -3.07 -17.60 21.74
CA ALA A 11 -2.69 -16.62 22.76
C ALA A 11 -2.61 -15.18 22.22
N VAL A 12 -2.02 -14.99 21.04
CA VAL A 12 -1.98 -13.69 20.35
C VAL A 12 -3.37 -13.17 20.07
N ARG A 13 -4.28 -14.00 19.57
CA ARG A 13 -5.67 -13.59 19.28
C ARG A 13 -6.39 -13.10 20.54
N HIS A 14 -6.16 -13.77 21.68
CA HIS A 14 -6.72 -13.34 22.95
C HIS A 14 -6.11 -12.03 23.46
N LEU A 15 -4.80 -11.83 23.28
CA LEU A 15 -4.12 -10.58 23.62
C LEU A 15 -4.63 -9.42 22.76
N GLU A 16 -4.76 -9.59 21.45
CA GLU A 16 -5.29 -8.55 20.55
C GLU A 16 -6.73 -8.13 20.92
N PHE A 17 -7.57 -9.11 21.25
CA PHE A 17 -8.92 -8.85 21.71
C PHE A 17 -8.94 -8.07 23.04
N ALA A 18 -8.11 -8.48 24.01
CA ALA A 18 -7.99 -7.81 25.30
C ALA A 18 -7.44 -6.38 25.16
N THR A 19 -6.35 -6.18 24.42
CA THR A 19 -5.74 -4.86 24.17
C THR A 19 -6.75 -3.89 23.56
N THR A 20 -7.52 -4.35 22.55
CA THR A 20 -8.57 -3.52 21.93
C THR A 20 -9.62 -3.07 22.95
N LYS A 21 -10.02 -3.97 23.86
CA LYS A 21 -11.02 -3.68 24.90
C LYS A 21 -10.50 -2.73 25.98
N PHE A 22 -9.23 -2.82 26.36
CA PHE A 22 -8.64 -1.91 27.34
C PHE A 22 -8.37 -0.52 26.76
N TYR A 23 -8.04 -0.39 25.46
CA TYR A 23 -7.94 0.92 24.81
C TYR A 23 -9.26 1.69 24.72
N GLU A 24 -10.41 1.01 24.79
CA GLU A 24 -11.73 1.66 24.82
C GLU A 24 -11.98 2.42 26.14
N VAL A 25 -11.18 2.16 27.19
CA VAL A 25 -11.34 2.76 28.53
C VAL A 25 -10.05 3.50 28.92
N PRO A 26 -10.03 4.85 28.93
CA PRO A 26 -8.81 5.62 29.16
C PRO A 26 -8.08 5.33 30.49
N ALA A 27 -8.81 4.87 31.51
CA ALA A 27 -8.26 4.50 32.82
C ALA A 27 -7.41 3.22 32.82
N TYR A 28 -7.40 2.46 31.72
CA TYR A 28 -6.65 1.21 31.59
C TYR A 28 -5.63 1.24 30.44
N LYS A 29 -5.18 2.44 30.05
CA LYS A 29 -4.20 2.63 28.96
C LYS A 29 -2.86 1.94 29.27
N ASP A 30 -2.43 2.00 30.52
CA ASP A 30 -1.25 1.30 31.06
C ASP A 30 -1.35 -0.21 30.85
N ILE A 31 -2.51 -0.80 31.18
CA ILE A 31 -2.77 -2.24 30.97
C ILE A 31 -2.75 -2.59 29.47
N ALA A 32 -3.32 -1.73 28.62
CA ALA A 32 -3.31 -1.95 27.17
C ALA A 32 -1.88 -1.93 26.59
N GLU A 33 -1.02 -1.03 27.08
CA GLU A 33 0.39 -0.94 26.71
C GLU A 33 1.19 -2.17 27.18
N GLU A 34 0.95 -2.66 28.40
CA GLU A 34 1.56 -3.91 28.89
C GLU A 34 1.18 -5.13 28.04
N LEU A 35 -0.10 -5.24 27.65
CA LEU A 35 -0.58 -6.32 26.79
C LEU A 35 0.06 -6.26 25.39
N GLU A 36 0.26 -5.06 24.85
CA GLU A 36 0.93 -4.85 23.57
C GLU A 36 2.41 -5.29 23.64
N ALA A 37 3.12 -4.95 24.72
CA ALA A 37 4.49 -5.41 24.94
C ALA A 37 4.59 -6.94 25.07
N ILE A 38 3.61 -7.58 25.74
CA ILE A 38 3.54 -9.05 25.81
C ILE A 38 3.29 -9.65 24.43
N LYS A 39 2.41 -9.04 23.62
CA LYS A 39 2.12 -9.50 22.25
C LYS A 39 3.38 -9.46 21.38
N ILE A 40 4.18 -8.40 21.46
CA ILE A 40 5.47 -8.27 20.75
C ILE A 40 6.42 -9.41 21.16
N LYS A 41 6.58 -9.68 22.46
CA LYS A 41 7.41 -10.79 22.95
C LYS A 41 6.95 -12.16 22.43
N VAL A 42 5.64 -12.37 22.32
CA VAL A 42 5.10 -13.62 21.74
C VAL A 42 5.44 -13.70 20.25
N TYR A 43 5.33 -12.59 19.52
CA TYR A 43 5.71 -12.52 18.10
C TYR A 43 7.21 -12.73 17.85
N GLU A 44 8.09 -12.16 18.68
CA GLU A 44 9.53 -12.41 18.65
C GLU A 44 9.85 -13.90 18.86
N ARG A 45 9.20 -14.53 19.85
CA ARG A 45 9.40 -15.95 20.15
C ARG A 45 8.86 -16.89 19.08
N MET A 46 7.88 -16.42 18.30
CA MET A 46 7.41 -17.10 17.08
C MET A 46 8.33 -16.84 15.87
N GLY A 47 9.37 -16.02 16.00
CA GLY A 47 10.24 -15.60 14.90
C GLY A 47 9.56 -14.67 13.90
N LEU A 48 8.44 -14.04 14.28
CA LEU A 48 7.65 -13.15 13.43
C LEU A 48 8.15 -11.70 13.46
N ILE A 49 8.94 -11.34 14.48
CA ILE A 49 9.63 -10.06 14.63
C ILE A 49 11.09 -10.40 14.97
N LYS A 50 12.05 -9.90 14.20
CA LYS A 50 13.48 -9.95 14.56
C LYS A 50 13.75 -8.78 15.52
N GLU A 51 14.47 -9.05 16.60
CA GLU A 51 14.88 -8.08 17.64
C GLU A 51 15.11 -6.69 17.06
N THR A 52 14.13 -5.80 17.24
CA THR A 52 14.36 -4.37 17.14
C THR A 52 14.80 -3.91 18.51
N GLU A 53 16.11 -3.66 18.67
CA GLU A 53 16.63 -2.86 19.77
C GLU A 53 15.84 -1.53 19.80
N VAL A 54 14.91 -1.42 20.74
CA VAL A 54 14.20 -0.18 21.01
C VAL A 54 15.17 0.73 21.74
N LYS A 55 15.76 1.69 21.03
CA LYS A 55 16.29 2.91 21.66
C LYS A 55 15.09 3.73 22.11
N GLU A 56 14.87 3.79 23.43
CA GLU A 56 14.06 4.83 24.06
C GLU A 56 14.75 6.18 23.82
N GLU A 57 14.18 7.04 22.97
CA GLU A 57 14.49 8.47 22.98
C GLU A 57 13.29 9.23 23.53
N GLU A 58 13.58 10.01 24.57
CA GLU A 58 12.67 10.81 25.36
C GLU A 58 11.82 11.77 24.51
N ILE A 59 10.53 11.77 24.83
CA ILE A 59 9.56 12.78 24.44
C ILE A 59 9.99 14.13 25.02
N ARG A 60 10.28 15.11 24.16
CA ARG A 60 10.07 16.52 24.49
C ARG A 60 9.18 17.18 23.47
N ASP A 61 8.00 17.50 23.96
CA ASP A 61 7.07 18.53 23.53
C ASP A 61 7.83 19.83 23.22
N ASP A 62 7.64 20.37 22.01
CA ASP A 62 7.32 21.78 21.79
C ASP A 62 7.28 22.10 20.28
N GLY A 63 6.09 22.47 19.79
CA GLY A 63 5.99 23.57 18.83
C GLY A 63 5.79 23.24 17.34
N LEU A 64 4.55 23.47 16.90
CA LEU A 64 4.22 24.22 15.67
C LEU A 64 4.53 23.60 14.29
N ILE A 65 3.47 23.08 13.68
CA ILE A 65 3.00 23.40 12.32
C ILE A 65 4.10 23.76 11.31
N LYS A 66 4.51 22.77 10.50
CA LYS A 66 4.83 22.94 9.07
C LYS A 66 4.72 21.61 8.35
N ALA A 67 3.49 21.28 7.97
CA ALA A 67 3.22 20.37 6.88
C ALA A 67 3.48 21.12 5.57
N ALA A 68 4.55 20.75 4.84
CA ALA A 68 4.67 20.83 3.39
C ALA A 68 6.09 20.40 2.98
N GLN A 69 6.15 19.44 2.05
CA GLN A 69 7.26 19.16 1.14
C GLN A 69 8.56 18.63 1.79
N GLU A 70 8.75 17.31 1.72
CA GLU A 70 10.00 16.62 1.34
C GLU A 70 9.94 15.16 1.83
N GLU A 71 9.37 14.27 1.02
CA GLU A 71 9.79 12.86 0.96
C GLU A 71 9.69 12.41 -0.50
N GLN A 72 10.55 12.99 -1.34
CA GLN A 72 11.04 12.34 -2.55
C GLN A 72 12.44 11.79 -2.24
N GLU A 73 12.67 10.57 -2.73
CA GLU A 73 13.98 9.89 -2.87
C GLU A 73 14.57 9.17 -1.64
N GLU A 74 14.20 7.90 -1.49
CA GLU A 74 15.20 6.83 -1.49
C GLU A 74 14.79 5.79 -2.55
N VAL A 75 15.27 6.00 -3.79
CA VAL A 75 15.29 4.97 -4.84
C VAL A 75 16.71 4.41 -4.87
N GLU A 76 16.90 3.17 -4.41
CA GLU A 76 18.01 2.35 -4.88
C GLU A 76 17.73 0.85 -4.67
N GLU A 77 16.99 0.25 -5.61
CA GLU A 77 17.26 -1.13 -6.03
C GLU A 77 17.23 -1.17 -7.56
N GLN A 78 18.36 -1.55 -8.16
CA GLN A 78 18.57 -1.55 -9.61
C GLN A 78 17.48 -2.36 -10.35
N PRO A 79 16.88 -1.82 -11.42
CA PRO A 79 15.90 -2.56 -12.21
C PRO A 79 16.59 -3.64 -13.04
N GLY A 80 16.41 -4.90 -12.63
CA GLY A 80 16.67 -6.05 -13.50
C GLY A 80 15.48 -6.27 -14.45
N ASN A 81 15.74 -6.17 -15.75
CA ASN A 81 14.84 -6.52 -16.87
C ASN A 81 13.42 -5.91 -16.83
N GLY A 82 13.24 -4.76 -17.48
CA GLY A 82 11.93 -4.29 -18.00
C GLY A 82 10.82 -4.06 -16.97
N LYS A 83 11.15 -4.00 -15.69
CA LYS A 83 10.19 -3.79 -14.59
C LYS A 83 10.49 -2.49 -13.88
N ASP A 84 9.44 -1.74 -13.59
CA ASP A 84 9.54 -0.57 -12.74
C ASP A 84 10.03 -0.96 -11.33
N PRO A 85 10.76 -0.08 -10.64
CA PRO A 85 11.15 -0.29 -9.26
C PRO A 85 9.91 -0.52 -8.39
N VAL A 86 10.04 -1.35 -7.36
CA VAL A 86 8.92 -1.63 -6.44
C VAL A 86 8.61 -0.37 -5.65
N ILE A 87 7.36 0.10 -5.77
CA ILE A 87 6.83 1.20 -4.98
C ILE A 87 6.23 0.62 -3.70
N TRP A 88 6.92 0.83 -2.57
CA TRP A 88 6.48 0.35 -1.27
C TRP A 88 5.34 1.22 -0.72
N ILE A 89 4.21 0.59 -0.41
CA ILE A 89 3.03 1.23 0.22
C ILE A 89 3.17 1.18 1.75
N THR A 90 3.71 0.08 2.25
CA THR A 90 4.09 -0.14 3.65
C THR A 90 5.47 -0.78 3.68
N GLU A 91 6.07 -0.90 4.87
CA GLU A 91 7.36 -1.59 5.06
C GLU A 91 7.40 -3.02 4.49
N LYS A 92 6.24 -3.66 4.34
CA LYS A 92 6.12 -5.07 3.95
C LYS A 92 5.39 -5.29 2.64
N VAL A 93 4.64 -4.30 2.13
CA VAL A 93 3.80 -4.47 0.93
C VAL A 93 4.02 -3.33 -0.02
N GLY A 94 4.25 -3.65 -1.27
CA GLY A 94 4.43 -2.70 -2.36
C GLY A 94 3.69 -3.15 -3.61
N TYR A 95 3.87 -2.40 -4.68
CA TYR A 95 3.45 -2.80 -6.01
C TYR A 95 4.51 -2.44 -7.04
N LEU A 96 4.43 -3.08 -8.20
CA LEU A 96 5.23 -2.74 -9.37
C LEU A 96 4.37 -2.88 -10.62
N TYR A 97 4.76 -2.19 -11.68
CA TYR A 97 4.18 -2.33 -13.00
C TYR A 97 5.14 -3.15 -13.89
N ASP A 98 4.59 -4.17 -14.53
CA ASP A 98 5.30 -5.04 -15.48
C ASP A 98 4.87 -4.60 -16.88
N GLU A 99 5.71 -3.80 -17.55
CA GLU A 99 5.39 -3.22 -18.86
C GLU A 99 5.22 -4.30 -19.94
N GLU A 100 6.01 -5.38 -19.88
CA GLU A 100 5.95 -6.48 -20.85
C GLU A 100 4.62 -7.22 -20.83
N LYS A 101 3.99 -7.32 -19.65
CA LYS A 101 2.72 -8.03 -19.44
C LYS A 101 1.52 -7.11 -19.29
N ASP A 102 1.75 -5.80 -19.30
CA ASP A 102 0.75 -4.76 -19.04
C ASP A 102 -0.09 -5.04 -17.78
N GLU A 103 0.58 -5.37 -16.68
CA GLU A 103 -0.07 -5.70 -15.41
C GLU A 103 0.61 -5.08 -14.20
N PHE A 104 -0.20 -4.75 -13.20
CA PHE A 104 0.28 -4.37 -11.88
C PHE A 104 0.38 -5.61 -11.00
N ALA A 105 1.49 -5.74 -10.27
CA ALA A 105 1.69 -6.79 -9.29
C ALA A 105 1.79 -6.19 -7.89
N ILE A 106 0.92 -6.64 -6.98
CA ILE A 106 1.05 -6.37 -5.54
C ILE A 106 2.01 -7.41 -4.98
N VAL A 107 3.03 -6.94 -4.28
CA VAL A 107 4.14 -7.76 -3.79
C VAL A 107 4.32 -7.59 -2.29
N ARG A 108 4.87 -8.62 -1.65
CA ARG A 108 5.28 -8.61 -0.25
C ARG A 108 6.79 -8.70 -0.16
N LYS A 109 7.41 -7.85 0.66
CA LYS A 109 8.84 -7.92 0.98
C LYS A 109 9.16 -9.26 1.62
N ASP A 110 10.23 -9.87 1.14
CA ASP A 110 10.78 -11.14 1.61
C ASP A 110 12.28 -10.96 1.92
N VAL A 111 12.91 -11.98 2.50
CA VAL A 111 14.32 -11.90 2.96
C VAL A 111 15.30 -11.66 1.80
N ILE A 112 14.98 -12.16 0.60
CA ILE A 112 15.86 -12.16 -0.58
C ILE A 112 15.23 -11.35 -1.74
N GLY A 113 14.19 -10.54 -1.47
CA GLY A 113 13.50 -9.76 -2.49
C GLY A 113 12.01 -9.60 -2.18
N TYR A 114 11.14 -10.02 -3.10
CA TYR A 114 9.69 -9.94 -2.89
C TYR A 114 8.93 -11.12 -3.51
N THR A 115 7.77 -11.44 -2.93
CA THR A 115 6.83 -12.44 -3.45
C THR A 115 5.57 -11.75 -3.99
N THR A 116 5.12 -12.10 -5.19
CA THR A 116 3.87 -11.59 -5.75
C THR A 116 2.66 -12.16 -4.99
N LEU A 117 1.83 -11.29 -4.43
CA LEU A 117 0.57 -11.63 -3.78
C LEU A 117 -0.59 -11.66 -4.78
N LYS A 118 -0.65 -10.69 -5.69
CA LYS A 118 -1.73 -10.56 -6.66
C LYS A 118 -1.24 -9.87 -7.93
N ARG A 119 -1.70 -10.35 -9.09
CA ARG A 119 -1.55 -9.67 -10.38
C ARG A 119 -2.90 -9.13 -10.84
N LEU A 120 -2.88 -7.95 -11.42
CA LEU A 120 -4.04 -7.20 -11.91
C LEU A 120 -3.68 -6.61 -13.27
N PRO A 121 -4.32 -7.07 -14.36
CA PRO A 121 -4.14 -6.46 -15.66
C PRO A 121 -4.48 -4.97 -15.61
N ARG A 122 -3.71 -4.15 -16.33
CA ARG A 122 -3.97 -2.71 -16.42
C ARG A 122 -5.36 -2.43 -16.97
N SER A 123 -5.83 -3.19 -17.96
CA SER A 123 -7.19 -3.08 -18.51
C SER A 123 -8.26 -3.23 -17.44
N THR A 124 -8.14 -4.22 -16.55
CA THR A 124 -9.08 -4.41 -15.44
C THR A 124 -9.04 -3.24 -14.47
N LEU A 125 -7.85 -2.70 -14.16
CA LEU A 125 -7.73 -1.51 -13.32
C LEU A 125 -8.32 -0.27 -13.98
N MET A 126 -8.20 -0.14 -15.30
CA MET A 126 -8.80 0.94 -16.07
C MET A 126 -10.34 0.88 -16.04
N GLU A 127 -10.92 -0.30 -16.25
CA GLU A 127 -12.38 -0.49 -16.15
C GLU A 127 -12.92 -0.15 -14.74
N ILE A 128 -12.17 -0.54 -13.70
CA ILE A 128 -12.50 -0.14 -12.32
C ILE A 128 -12.40 1.38 -12.20
N TRP A 129 -11.29 1.97 -12.65
CA TRP A 129 -11.03 3.40 -12.54
C TRP A 129 -12.11 4.23 -13.22
N GLU A 130 -12.51 3.91 -14.45
CA GLU A 130 -13.56 4.61 -15.19
C GLU A 130 -14.90 4.60 -14.45
N LYS A 131 -15.27 3.47 -13.84
CA LYS A 131 -16.53 3.31 -13.10
C LYS A 131 -16.57 3.98 -11.73
N LEU A 132 -15.42 4.31 -11.15
CA LEU A 132 -15.36 4.99 -9.87
C LEU A 132 -15.92 6.42 -9.97
N PRO A 133 -16.65 6.93 -8.96
CA PRO A 133 -16.96 8.36 -8.88
C PRO A 133 -15.70 9.21 -8.74
N GLU A 134 -15.81 10.52 -9.01
CA GLU A 134 -14.69 11.47 -8.87
C GLU A 134 -14.03 11.43 -7.49
N ARG A 135 -14.82 11.21 -6.45
CA ARG A 135 -14.34 10.98 -5.08
C ARG A 135 -14.82 9.62 -4.63
N SER A 136 -13.89 8.73 -4.31
CA SER A 136 -14.14 7.33 -4.05
C SER A 136 -13.50 6.86 -2.76
N THR A 137 -14.23 6.09 -1.97
CA THR A 137 -13.77 5.41 -0.77
C THR A 137 -13.38 3.97 -1.09
N GLU A 138 -12.71 3.29 -0.15
CA GLU A 138 -12.44 1.86 -0.27
C GLU A 138 -13.71 1.02 -0.44
N PHE A 139 -14.83 1.47 0.17
CA PHE A 139 -16.11 0.79 0.06
C PHE A 139 -16.66 0.82 -1.37
N GLU A 140 -16.67 2.00 -2.01
CA GLU A 140 -17.12 2.17 -3.39
C GLU A 140 -16.24 1.39 -4.36
N LEU A 141 -14.92 1.40 -4.14
CA LEU A 141 -14.00 0.55 -4.89
C LEU A 141 -14.35 -0.93 -4.81
N ARG A 142 -14.62 -1.44 -3.60
CA ARG A 142 -15.02 -2.85 -3.41
C ARG A 142 -16.35 -3.17 -4.10
N GLN A 143 -17.28 -2.21 -4.17
CA GLN A 143 -18.55 -2.37 -4.90
C GLN A 143 -18.31 -2.50 -6.40
N VAL A 144 -17.56 -1.56 -7.01
CA VAL A 144 -17.22 -1.60 -8.44
C VAL A 144 -16.46 -2.90 -8.79
N MET A 145 -15.50 -3.31 -7.96
CA MET A 145 -14.80 -4.58 -8.14
C MET A 145 -15.74 -5.79 -8.07
N ASN A 146 -16.78 -5.74 -7.23
CA ASN A 146 -17.77 -6.81 -7.15
C ASN A 146 -18.64 -6.88 -8.41
N GLU A 147 -19.07 -5.73 -8.93
CA GLU A 147 -19.85 -5.63 -10.17
C GLU A 147 -19.07 -6.13 -11.37
N LEU A 148 -17.77 -5.85 -11.43
CA LEU A 148 -16.86 -6.34 -12.47
C LEU A 148 -16.36 -7.77 -12.24
N GLY A 149 -16.76 -8.45 -11.16
CA GLY A 149 -16.35 -9.82 -10.86
C GLY A 149 -14.87 -9.98 -10.46
N VAL A 150 -14.18 -8.89 -10.08
CA VAL A 150 -12.75 -8.88 -9.78
C VAL A 150 -12.48 -9.49 -8.40
N ARG A 151 -11.79 -10.65 -8.39
CA ARG A 151 -11.41 -11.39 -7.17
C ARG A 151 -10.13 -10.84 -6.53
N ALA A 152 -10.17 -9.57 -6.10
CA ALA A 152 -9.04 -8.90 -5.43
C ALA A 152 -9.47 -7.95 -4.29
N LYS A 153 -10.69 -8.12 -3.75
CA LYS A 153 -11.28 -7.21 -2.75
C LYS A 153 -10.45 -7.03 -1.48
N ALA A 154 -9.72 -8.07 -1.06
CA ALA A 154 -8.81 -8.01 0.09
C ALA A 154 -7.66 -7.02 -0.10
N PHE A 155 -7.39 -6.63 -1.35
CA PHE A 155 -6.31 -5.73 -1.73
C PHE A 155 -6.82 -4.32 -2.09
N ALA A 156 -8.09 -3.99 -1.82
CA ALA A 156 -8.70 -2.71 -2.21
C ALA A 156 -7.88 -1.49 -1.75
N GLN A 157 -7.42 -1.48 -0.50
CA GLN A 157 -6.55 -0.41 0.00
C GLN A 157 -5.24 -0.22 -0.79
N TYR A 158 -4.66 -1.31 -1.31
CA TYR A 158 -3.45 -1.25 -2.12
C TYR A 158 -3.76 -0.85 -3.56
N ILE A 159 -4.93 -1.28 -4.08
CA ILE A 159 -5.42 -0.85 -5.39
C ILE A 159 -5.68 0.66 -5.41
N MET A 160 -6.23 1.24 -4.32
CA MET A 160 -6.35 2.70 -4.19
C MET A 160 -5.00 3.41 -4.32
N ARG A 161 -3.92 2.80 -3.79
CA ARG A 161 -2.55 3.32 -3.90
C ARG A 161 -1.96 3.11 -5.30
N ILE A 162 -2.33 2.04 -6.00
CA ILE A 162 -1.99 1.87 -7.42
C ILE A 162 -2.65 2.97 -8.27
N PHE A 163 -3.85 3.42 -7.92
CA PHE A 163 -4.50 4.52 -8.62
C PHE A 163 -3.83 5.89 -8.42
N THR A 164 -2.87 6.04 -7.50
CA THR A 164 -2.01 7.23 -7.46
C THR A 164 -0.77 7.11 -8.33
N HIS A 165 -0.55 5.96 -8.97
CA HIS A 165 0.51 5.81 -9.95
C HIS A 165 0.31 6.80 -11.11
N ALA A 166 1.40 7.22 -11.74
CA ALA A 166 1.40 8.12 -12.90
C ALA A 166 0.54 7.61 -14.08
N THR A 167 0.12 6.34 -14.05
CA THR A 167 -0.81 5.82 -15.06
C THR A 167 -2.23 6.31 -14.89
N PHE A 168 -2.67 6.57 -13.66
CA PHE A 168 -4.04 6.95 -13.33
C PHE A 168 -4.14 8.38 -12.79
N GLY A 169 -3.09 8.88 -12.14
CA GLY A 169 -3.01 10.26 -11.67
C GLY A 169 -3.98 10.61 -10.53
N GLY A 170 -4.50 9.61 -9.82
CA GLY A 170 -5.36 9.84 -8.66
C GLY A 170 -4.60 10.44 -7.48
N ASP A 171 -5.32 11.22 -6.68
CA ASP A 171 -4.82 11.79 -5.43
C ASP A 171 -5.47 11.07 -4.24
N LEU A 172 -4.70 10.77 -3.19
CA LEU A 172 -5.21 10.13 -1.97
C LEU A 172 -5.24 11.13 -0.83
N ARG A 173 -6.45 11.40 -0.35
CA ARG A 173 -6.71 12.32 0.77
C ARG A 173 -7.24 11.56 1.97
N ILE A 174 -6.93 12.06 3.15
CA ILE A 174 -7.52 11.60 4.40
C ILE A 174 -8.62 12.58 4.78
N ASP A 175 -9.86 12.09 4.85
CA ASP A 175 -11.02 12.86 5.32
C ASP A 175 -11.53 12.22 6.62
N GLY A 176 -11.18 12.83 7.75
CA GLY A 176 -11.38 12.26 9.08
C GLY A 176 -10.58 10.97 9.28
N LYS A 177 -11.27 9.83 9.39
CA LYS A 177 -10.66 8.49 9.53
C LYS A 177 -10.70 7.67 8.23
N LYS A 178 -11.12 8.26 7.11
CA LYS A 178 -11.34 7.56 5.84
C LYS A 178 -10.32 8.00 4.81
N LEU A 179 -9.80 7.02 4.07
CA LEU A 179 -9.00 7.25 2.88
C LEU A 179 -9.94 7.49 1.68
N ILE A 180 -9.76 8.60 0.99
CA ILE A 180 -10.53 9.01 -0.18
C ILE A 180 -9.59 9.16 -1.38
N LEU A 181 -9.92 8.49 -2.47
CA LEU A 181 -9.29 8.60 -3.77
C LEU A 181 -10.04 9.63 -4.59
N VAL A 182 -9.31 10.63 -5.09
CA VAL A 182 -9.84 11.74 -5.88
C VAL A 182 -9.28 11.64 -7.30
N LYS A 183 -10.15 11.59 -8.30
CA LYS A 183 -9.76 11.69 -9.69
C LYS A 183 -9.30 13.13 -10.00
N PRO A 184 -8.32 13.33 -10.88
CA PRO A 184 -7.97 14.66 -11.35
C PRO A 184 -9.17 15.26 -12.10
N GLU A 185 -9.41 16.56 -11.93
CA GLU A 185 -10.54 17.29 -12.55
C GLU A 185 -10.55 17.17 -14.08
N ASP A 186 -9.36 16.97 -14.68
CA ASP A 186 -9.15 16.86 -16.12
C ASP A 186 -8.59 15.49 -16.55
N PHE A 187 -9.22 14.39 -16.12
CA PHE A 187 -8.77 13.05 -16.50
C PHE A 187 -8.69 12.85 -18.03
N SER A 188 -9.55 13.50 -18.83
CA SER A 188 -9.49 13.40 -20.30
C SER A 188 -8.26 14.09 -20.89
N ILE A 189 -7.82 15.20 -20.31
CA ILE A 189 -6.63 15.94 -20.78
C ILE A 189 -5.37 15.15 -20.46
N TYR A 190 -5.35 14.43 -19.32
CA TYR A 190 -4.21 13.62 -18.94
C TYR A 190 -4.00 12.41 -19.85
N GLU A 191 -5.07 11.75 -20.30
CA GLU A 191 -4.98 10.70 -21.33
C GLU A 191 -4.51 11.25 -22.68
N ASP A 192 -5.03 12.39 -23.11
CA ASP A 192 -4.60 13.03 -24.36
C ASP A 192 -3.13 13.44 -24.32
N LEU A 193 -2.67 14.02 -23.20
CA LEU A 193 -1.27 14.40 -23.00
C LEU A 193 -0.35 13.17 -22.94
N LYS A 194 -0.79 12.08 -22.30
CA LYS A 194 -0.03 10.83 -22.23
C LYS A 194 0.06 10.15 -23.59
N ASN A 195 -1.02 10.15 -24.37
CA ASN A 195 -1.04 9.65 -25.73
C ASN A 195 -0.14 10.49 -26.66
N GLN A 196 -0.12 11.81 -26.48
CA GLN A 196 0.82 12.70 -27.18
C GLN A 196 2.28 12.39 -26.82
N LEU A 197 2.62 12.28 -25.54
CA LEU A 197 3.99 11.96 -25.10
C LEU A 197 4.45 10.57 -25.57
N ARG A 198 3.52 9.60 -25.65
CA ARG A 198 3.81 8.27 -26.19
C ARG A 198 4.07 8.32 -27.70
N ALA A 199 3.24 9.06 -28.44
CA ALA A 199 3.43 9.27 -29.87
C ALA A 199 4.74 10.01 -30.17
N GLU A 200 5.13 11.00 -29.36
CA GLU A 200 6.41 11.70 -29.49
C GLU A 200 7.61 10.77 -29.23
N ARG A 201 7.53 9.89 -28.22
CA ARG A 201 8.56 8.86 -27.99
C ARG A 201 8.68 7.89 -29.17
N GLU A 202 7.57 7.40 -29.70
CA GLU A 202 7.57 6.50 -30.86
C GLU A 202 8.14 7.18 -32.13
N LEU A 203 7.91 8.47 -32.32
CA LEU A 203 8.50 9.28 -33.40
C LEU A 203 10.01 9.45 -33.23
N ILE A 204 10.49 9.60 -32.00
CA ILE A 204 11.93 9.71 -31.71
C ILE A 204 12.61 8.36 -31.94
N ASP A 205 12.06 7.26 -31.43
CA ASP A 205 12.66 5.93 -31.60
C ASP A 205 12.61 5.43 -33.05
N SER A 206 11.61 5.83 -33.83
CA SER A 206 11.55 5.54 -35.28
C SER A 206 12.42 6.46 -36.14
N GLY A 207 12.96 7.55 -35.57
CA GLY A 207 13.78 8.54 -36.27
C GLY A 207 15.28 8.23 -36.30
N TRP A 208 15.79 7.33 -35.47
CA TRP A 208 17.22 6.98 -35.36
C TRP A 208 17.59 5.64 -36.03
N GLY A 209 16.65 5.05 -36.79
CA GLY A 209 16.85 3.82 -37.56
C GLY A 209 16.91 4.05 -39.06
N LYS A 210 17.84 4.89 -39.55
CA LYS A 210 18.29 4.90 -40.96
C LYS A 210 19.70 5.45 -41.10
#